data_AF-A0A950XPP8-F1
#
_entry.id   AF-A0A950XPP8-F1
#
_cell.length_a   1.000
_cell.length_b   1.000
_cell.length_c   1.000
_cell.angle_alpha   90.00
_cell.angle_beta   90.00
_cell.angle_gamma   90.00
#
_symmetry.space_group_name_H-M   'P 1'
#
loop_
_entity.id
_entity.type
_entity.pdbx_description
1 polymer ?
#
loop_
_entity_poly.entity_id
_entity_poly.type
_entity_poly.pdbx_seq_one_letter_code
_entity_poly.pdbx_strand_id
1 'polypeptide(L)'
;MNEFNPIDVSGPAAPPRSNGEVVFDAPWQQRVFGLTLALNEASAMPWETFRARLINRIAEDEARPYWGSWVAALEDVVAASARLSITDVDTRHNQLLQQPPGHDH
;
A
#
# COMPACT_ATOMS: atom_id res chain seq x y z
N MET A 1 -1.67 15.80 15.85
CA MET A 1 -2.16 14.83 14.84
C MET A 1 -1.00 13.90 14.59
N ASN A 2 -1.16 12.60 14.84
CA ASN A 2 -0.05 11.66 14.71
C ASN A 2 0.16 11.41 13.21
N GLU A 3 1.25 11.93 12.63
CA GLU A 3 1.70 11.62 11.27
C GLU A 3 2.05 10.14 11.23
N PHE A 4 1.04 9.29 11.00
CA PHE A 4 1.23 7.87 10.87
C PHE A 4 1.89 7.64 9.51
N ASN A 5 3.20 7.39 9.52
CA ASN A 5 3.97 7.16 8.31
C ASN A 5 3.95 5.64 8.00
N PRO A 6 3.14 5.14 7.06
CA PRO A 6 3.01 3.70 6.78
C PRO A 6 4.32 3.06 6.29
N ILE A 7 5.27 3.89 5.85
CA ILE A 7 6.63 3.48 5.50
C ILE A 7 7.53 3.31 6.74
N ASP A 8 7.29 3.95 7.89
CA ASP A 8 8.12 3.75 9.09
C ASP A 8 7.84 2.39 9.81
N VAL A 9 7.40 1.38 9.07
CA VAL A 9 7.20 0.03 9.59
C VAL A 9 8.52 -0.72 9.59
N SER A 10 8.91 -1.21 10.77
CA SER A 10 10.01 -2.17 10.95
C SER A 10 9.49 -3.62 11.00
N GLY A 11 10.33 -4.58 10.64
CA GLY A 11 10.06 -6.02 10.71
C GLY A 11 9.67 -6.67 9.37
N PRO A 12 9.05 -7.87 9.38
CA PRO A 12 8.81 -8.66 8.16
C PRO A 12 7.86 -7.99 7.15
N ALA A 13 7.06 -7.01 7.59
CA ALA A 13 6.18 -6.23 6.73
C ALA A 13 6.85 -4.99 6.12
N ALA A 14 8.12 -4.69 6.46
CA ALA A 14 8.82 -3.51 5.96
C ALA A 14 9.06 -3.63 4.44
N PRO A 15 8.70 -2.61 3.65
CA PRO A 15 8.96 -2.63 2.22
C PRO A 15 10.46 -2.62 1.93
N PRO A 16 10.89 -3.26 0.82
CA PRO A 16 12.30 -3.25 0.42
C PRO A 16 12.74 -1.80 0.18
N ARG A 17 13.86 -1.45 0.82
CA ARG A 17 14.45 -0.11 0.76
C ARG A 17 15.88 -0.14 0.24
N SER A 18 16.25 0.91 -0.47
CA SER A 18 17.64 1.24 -0.79
C SER A 18 17.90 2.68 -0.42
N ASN A 19 18.96 2.93 0.35
CA ASN A 19 19.34 4.26 0.82
C ASN A 19 18.21 5.07 1.50
N GLY A 20 17.27 4.40 2.17
CA GLY A 20 16.13 5.01 2.87
C GLY A 20 14.85 5.12 2.04
N GLU A 21 14.92 4.95 0.72
CA GLU A 21 13.77 5.03 -0.17
C GLU A 21 13.22 3.64 -0.51
N VAL A 22 11.90 3.55 -0.73
CA VAL A 22 11.26 2.30 -1.17
C VAL A 22 11.67 2.03 -2.61
N VAL A 23 12.12 0.81 -2.89
CA VAL A 23 12.53 0.40 -4.24
C VAL A 23 11.45 -0.39 -4.94
N PHE A 24 11.25 -0.05 -6.21
CA PHE A 24 10.34 -0.74 -7.12
C PHE A 24 11.12 -1.27 -8.32
N ASP A 25 11.04 -2.59 -8.53
CA ASP A 25 11.65 -3.30 -9.66
C ASP A 25 10.78 -3.22 -10.92
N ALA A 26 9.48 -2.96 -10.75
CA ALA A 26 8.53 -2.88 -11.86
C ALA A 26 7.47 -1.79 -11.65
N PRO A 27 6.95 -1.19 -12.73
CA PRO A 27 5.99 -0.08 -12.64
C PRO A 27 4.68 -0.46 -11.94
N TRP A 28 4.29 -1.73 -11.96
CA TRP A 28 3.10 -2.20 -11.25
C TRP A 28 3.27 -2.18 -9.72
N GLN A 29 4.50 -2.29 -9.21
CA GLN A 29 4.78 -2.29 -7.78
C GLN A 29 4.54 -0.90 -7.17
N GLN A 30 4.94 0.14 -7.90
CA GLN A 30 4.65 1.52 -7.53
C GLN A 30 3.13 1.80 -7.55
N ARG A 31 2.42 1.25 -8.54
CA ARG A 31 0.95 1.41 -8.65
C ARG A 31 0.21 0.77 -7.47
N VAL A 32 0.57 -0.46 -7.09
CA VAL A 32 -0.08 -1.14 -5.95
C VAL A 32 0.24 -0.44 -4.63
N PHE A 33 1.48 0.04 -4.46
CA PHE A 33 1.87 0.81 -3.28
C PHE A 33 1.05 2.11 -3.17
N GLY A 34 0.98 2.88 -4.26
CA GLY A 34 0.18 4.10 -4.31
C GLY A 34 -1.31 3.84 -4.05
N LEU A 35 -1.87 2.73 -4.55
CA LEU A 35 -3.25 2.34 -4.30
C LEU A 35 -3.49 2.01 -2.81
N THR A 36 -2.57 1.31 -2.16
CA THR A 36 -2.67 1.01 -0.72
C THR A 36 -2.66 2.29 0.11
N LEU A 37 -1.77 3.24 -0.19
CA LEU A 37 -1.75 4.55 0.48
C LEU A 37 -3.04 5.32 0.25
N ALA A 38 -3.51 5.33 -1.00
CA ALA A 38 -4.74 5.99 -1.38
C ALA A 38 -5.97 5.50 -0.57
N LEU A 39 -6.12 4.19 -0.44
CA LEU A 39 -7.19 3.58 0.35
C LEU A 39 -7.04 3.88 1.85
N ASN A 40 -5.80 3.95 2.34
CA ASN A 40 -5.55 4.29 3.73
C ASN A 40 -5.91 5.72 4.07
N GLU A 41 -5.44 6.67 3.27
CA GLU A 41 -5.77 8.08 3.44
C GLU A 41 -7.27 8.35 3.22
N ALA A 42 -7.98 7.53 2.44
CA ALA A 42 -9.43 7.63 2.26
C ALA A 42 -10.20 7.12 3.50
N SER A 43 -9.51 6.62 4.52
CA SER A 43 -10.09 5.88 5.66
C SER A 43 -10.91 4.65 5.25
N ALA A 44 -10.84 4.24 3.99
CA ALA A 44 -11.48 3.04 3.46
C ALA A 44 -10.77 1.76 3.93
N MET A 45 -9.49 1.89 4.31
CA MET A 45 -8.66 0.81 4.81
C MET A 45 -7.72 1.30 5.92
N PRO A 46 -7.95 0.94 7.19
CA PRO A 46 -6.97 1.21 8.23
C PRO A 46 -5.64 0.52 7.91
N TRP A 47 -4.53 1.27 8.02
CA TRP A 47 -3.20 0.75 7.71
C TRP A 47 -2.84 -0.49 8.53
N GLU A 48 -3.20 -0.52 9.81
CA GLU A 48 -2.95 -1.66 10.69
C GLU A 48 -3.68 -2.93 10.22
N THR A 49 -4.88 -2.79 9.65
CA THR A 49 -5.61 -3.91 9.05
C THR A 49 -4.87 -4.48 7.85
N PHE A 50 -4.36 -3.60 6.97
CA PHE A 50 -3.54 -4.02 5.84
C PHE A 50 -2.23 -4.68 6.31
N ARG A 51 -1.53 -4.07 7.26
CA ARG A 51 -0.26 -4.59 7.80
C ARG A 51 -0.43 -5.98 8.39
N ALA A 52 -1.49 -6.23 9.15
CA ALA A 52 -1.76 -7.56 9.71
C ALA A 52 -1.98 -8.61 8.61
N ARG A 53 -2.71 -8.27 7.55
CA ARG A 53 -2.92 -9.15 6.39
C ARG A 53 -1.62 -9.42 5.64
N LEU A 54 -0.78 -8.40 5.46
CA LEU A 54 0.53 -8.52 4.83
C LEU A 54 1.45 -9.47 5.60
N ILE A 55 1.53 -9.33 6.92
CA ILE A 55 2.32 -10.24 7.76
C ILE A 55 1.86 -11.69 7.56
N ASN A 56 0.54 -11.93 7.56
CA ASN A 56 0.01 -13.27 7.35
C ASN A 56 0.35 -13.82 5.95
N ARG A 57 0.28 -13.00 4.90
CA ARG A 57 0.65 -13.43 3.54
C ARG A 57 2.12 -13.73 3.36
N ILE A 58 2.99 -12.98 4.05
CA ILE A 58 4.43 -13.25 4.07
C ILE A 58 4.71 -14.55 4.83
N ALA A 59 4.03 -14.78 5.96
CA ALA A 59 4.18 -16.00 6.75
C ALA A 59 3.59 -17.26 6.08
N GLU A 60 2.57 -17.10 5.24
CA GLU A 60 1.95 -18.19 4.47
C GLU A 60 2.90 -18.74 3.39
N ASP A 61 3.73 -17.87 2.81
CA ASP A 61 4.58 -18.20 1.68
C ASP A 61 5.84 -17.33 1.68
N GLU A 62 6.86 -17.76 2.42
CA GLU A 62 8.16 -17.06 2.53
C GLU A 62 8.92 -17.00 1.19
N ALA A 63 8.60 -17.88 0.24
CA ALA A 63 9.20 -17.88 -1.10
C ALA A 63 8.54 -16.86 -2.04
N ARG A 64 7.36 -16.33 -1.69
CA ARG A 64 6.67 -15.32 -2.49
C ARG A 64 7.46 -14.02 -2.49
N PRO A 65 7.62 -13.38 -3.66
CA PRO A 65 8.18 -12.03 -3.72
C PRO A 65 7.36 -11.07 -2.84
N TYR A 66 8.04 -10.17 -2.12
CA TYR A 66 7.40 -9.22 -1.20
C TYR A 66 6.20 -8.48 -1.83
N TRP A 67 6.38 -7.95 -3.04
CA TRP A 67 5.33 -7.23 -3.75
C TRP A 67 4.16 -8.13 -4.17
N GLY A 68 4.39 -9.44 -4.33
CA GLY A 68 3.32 -10.43 -4.50
C GLY A 68 2.52 -10.64 -3.21
N SER A 69 3.19 -10.70 -2.06
CA SER A 69 2.51 -10.75 -0.75
C SER A 69 1.74 -9.45 -0.46
N TRP A 70 2.26 -8.30 -0.90
CA TRP A 70 1.58 -7.01 -0.85
C TRP A 70 0.28 -6.99 -1.64
N VAL A 71 0.31 -7.44 -2.90
CA VAL A 71 -0.89 -7.55 -3.74
C VAL A 71 -1.91 -8.49 -3.10
N ALA A 72 -1.50 -9.68 -2.66
CA ALA A 72 -2.41 -10.64 -2.04
C ALA A 72 -3.08 -10.09 -0.77
N ALA A 73 -2.33 -9.36 0.05
CA ALA A 73 -2.87 -8.70 1.24
C ALA A 73 -3.84 -7.57 0.88
N LEU A 74 -3.56 -6.83 -0.19
CA LEU A 74 -4.45 -5.78 -0.69
C LEU A 74 -5.76 -6.39 -1.22
N GLU A 75 -5.66 -7.49 -1.98
CA GLU A 75 -6.81 -8.25 -2.47
C GLU A 75 -7.67 -8.76 -1.31
N ASP A 76 -7.09 -9.27 -0.22
CA ASP A 76 -7.85 -9.68 0.96
C ASP A 76 -8.64 -8.52 1.58
N VAL A 77 -8.00 -7.34 1.70
CA VAL A 77 -8.66 -6.19 2.29
C VAL A 77 -9.74 -5.65 1.37
N VAL A 78 -9.48 -5.55 0.07
CA VAL A 78 -10.47 -5.08 -0.92
C VAL A 78 -11.62 -6.09 -1.05
N ALA A 79 -11.36 -7.40 -1.03
CA ALA A 79 -12.39 -8.42 -1.06
C ALA A 79 -13.25 -8.40 0.21
N ALA A 80 -12.64 -8.18 1.38
CA ALA A 80 -13.38 -7.94 2.63
C ALA A 80 -14.18 -6.63 2.58
N SER A 81 -13.65 -5.63 1.87
CA SER A 81 -14.26 -4.32 1.67
C SER A 81 -15.17 -4.22 0.44
N ALA A 82 -15.38 -5.27 -0.37
CA ALA A 82 -16.22 -5.23 -1.59
C ALA A 82 -17.72 -4.94 -1.34
N ARG A 83 -18.08 -4.59 -0.10
CA ARG A 83 -19.26 -3.79 0.26
C ARG A 83 -19.09 -2.27 0.04
N LEU A 84 -17.92 -1.79 -0.40
CA LEU A 84 -17.55 -0.40 -0.59
C LEU A 84 -17.10 -0.21 -2.06
N SER A 85 -17.83 0.63 -2.77
CA SER A 85 -17.89 0.73 -4.23
C SER A 85 -16.57 1.02 -4.95
N ILE A 86 -16.46 0.42 -6.15
CA ILE A 86 -15.44 0.65 -7.19
C ILE A 86 -15.19 2.13 -7.55
N THR A 87 -16.10 3.03 -7.17
CA THR A 87 -16.11 4.47 -7.50
C THR A 87 -15.04 5.28 -6.75
N ASP A 88 -14.65 4.85 -5.54
CA ASP A 88 -13.64 5.57 -4.73
C ASP A 88 -12.22 5.40 -5.27
N VAL A 89 -11.94 4.26 -5.93
CA VAL A 89 -10.62 3.90 -6.45
C VAL A 89 -10.22 4.78 -7.64
N ASP A 90 -11.15 5.05 -8.55
CA ASP A 90 -10.89 5.81 -9.79
C ASP A 90 -10.72 7.32 -9.52
N THR A 91 -11.50 7.86 -8.58
CA THR A 91 -11.42 9.27 -8.16
C THR A 91 -10.03 9.59 -7.58
N ARG A 92 -9.49 8.68 -6.77
CA ARG A 92 -8.19 8.87 -6.13
C ARG A 92 -7.01 8.60 -7.05
N HIS A 93 -7.16 7.65 -7.98
CA HIS A 93 -6.19 7.43 -9.06
C HIS A 93 -5.96 8.71 -9.86
N ASN A 94 -7.06 9.42 -10.19
CA ASN A 94 -6.97 10.69 -10.90
C ASN A 94 -6.33 11.80 -10.04
N GLN A 95 -6.60 11.89 -8.73
CA GLN A 95 -5.96 12.89 -7.88
C GLN A 95 -4.43 12.73 -7.77
N LEU A 96 -3.93 11.49 -7.70
CA LEU A 96 -2.49 11.22 -7.65
C LEU A 96 -1.78 11.53 -8.98
N LEU A 97 -2.47 11.38 -10.11
CA LEU A 97 -1.96 11.79 -11.43
C LEU A 97 -1.98 13.32 -11.64
N GLN A 98 -2.79 14.05 -10.85
CA GLN A 98 -2.94 15.49 -10.92
C GLN A 98 -2.06 16.25 -9.90
N GLN A 99 -1.28 15.57 -9.07
CA GLN A 99 -0.31 16.21 -8.18
C GLN A 99 1.01 16.47 -8.94
N PRO A 100 1.34 17.73 -9.30
CA PRO A 100 2.63 18.03 -9.92
C PRO A 100 3.78 17.83 -8.91
N PRO A 101 4.94 17.30 -9.31
CA PRO A 101 6.11 17.16 -8.45
C PRO A 101 6.68 18.56 -8.15
N GLY A 102 6.33 19.11 -6.99
CA GLY A 102 6.82 20.40 -6.53
C GLY A 102 6.25 20.77 -5.16
N HIS A 103 6.84 20.24 -4.10
CA HIS A 103 6.84 20.90 -2.79
C HIS A 103 8.02 20.37 -1.97
N ASP A 104 9.14 21.07 -2.07
CA ASP A 104 10.20 21.08 -1.06
C ASP A 104 10.57 22.56 -0.85
N HIS A 105 10.17 23.11 0.31
CA HIS A 105 10.82 24.22 1.00
C HIS A 105 10.34 24.22 2.46
#